data_AF-A0AAJ6HRA7-F1
#
_entry.id   AF-A0AAJ6HRA7-F1
#
_cell.length_a   1.000
_cell.length_b   1.000
_cell.length_c   1.000
_cell.angle_alpha   90.00
_cell.angle_beta   90.00
_cell.angle_gamma   90.00
#
_symmetry.space_group_name_H-M   'P 1'
#
loop_
_entity.id
_entity.type
_entity.pdbx_description
1 polymer ?
#
loop_
_entity_poly.entity_id
_entity_poly.type
_entity_poly.pdbx_seq_one_letter_code
_entity_poly.pdbx_strand_id
1 'polypeptide(L)'
;MFLTDPALRRIAADTNDVLPEHLWRHDTATPDPLGDLARILHKTARDFTDSTTSLDAALARAGVLTETARQGLAARADLHIASYHQTLTDALVARERHTVLGAALVTCYHAWRNHRPIADGDERYLLLRRCDPSRGVATLRRSDPHTWLVVPDAEAAGAFDIPYPDRVVGEVTETDHGWTPTAYIARPHQAPLTTVYPLPACGDLASACRSLLRWWHLRHSDTWRNRTPNQLDPTELAHLTS
;
A
#
# COMPACT_ATOMS: atom_id res chain seq x y z
N MET A 1 -8.63 -0.24 6.35
CA MET A 1 -7.96 0.13 5.08
C MET A 1 -6.98 1.24 5.36
N PHE A 2 -5.68 1.00 5.15
CA PHE A 2 -4.64 2.02 5.30
C PHE A 2 -4.47 2.78 3.97
N LEU A 3 -3.88 3.99 3.98
CA LEU A 3 -3.65 4.80 2.77
C LEU A 3 -4.89 5.05 1.88
N THR A 4 -6.04 5.38 2.48
CA THR A 4 -7.25 5.77 1.72
C THR A 4 -7.12 7.17 1.11
N ASP A 5 -6.27 8.00 1.69
CA ASP A 5 -6.00 9.37 1.25
C ASP A 5 -4.95 9.39 0.11
N PRO A 6 -5.22 10.04 -1.04
CA PRO A 6 -4.28 10.15 -2.15
C PRO A 6 -2.92 10.74 -1.77
N ALA A 7 -2.88 11.72 -0.87
CA ALA A 7 -1.65 12.33 -0.41
C ALA A 7 -0.81 11.32 0.38
N LEU A 8 -1.43 10.53 1.27
CA LEU A 8 -0.71 9.46 1.99
C LEU A 8 -0.18 8.38 1.03
N ARG A 9 -0.96 8.00 0.01
CA ARG A 9 -0.49 7.07 -1.04
C ARG A 9 0.71 7.65 -1.78
N ARG A 10 0.66 8.94 -2.15
CA ARG A 10 1.77 9.63 -2.83
C ARG A 10 3.03 9.66 -1.97
N ILE A 11 2.89 10.02 -0.70
CA ILE A 11 4.01 10.02 0.26
C ILE A 11 4.61 8.62 0.39
N ALA A 12 3.77 7.59 0.59
CA ALA A 12 4.24 6.22 0.71
C ALA A 12 4.95 5.74 -0.57
N ALA A 13 4.42 6.06 -1.76
CA ALA A 13 5.04 5.69 -3.03
C ALA A 13 6.45 6.33 -3.20
N ASP A 14 6.60 7.61 -2.87
CA ASP A 14 7.85 8.33 -3.09
C ASP A 14 8.88 8.11 -1.98
N THR A 15 8.43 7.85 -0.74
CA THR A 15 9.31 7.78 0.44
C THR A 15 9.45 6.39 1.06
N ASN A 16 8.57 5.45 0.72
CA ASN A 16 8.38 4.16 1.41
C ASN A 16 7.98 4.28 2.89
N ASP A 17 7.73 5.48 3.38
CA ASP A 17 7.25 5.72 4.74
C ASP A 17 5.73 5.60 4.78
N VAL A 18 5.22 4.83 5.74
CA VAL A 18 3.80 4.53 5.89
C VAL A 18 3.41 4.91 7.30
N LEU A 19 2.74 6.06 7.42
CA LEU A 19 2.36 6.63 8.71
C LEU A 19 0.84 6.74 8.86
N PRO A 20 0.32 6.57 10.08
CA PRO A 20 -1.08 6.85 10.36
C PRO A 20 -1.45 8.30 10.07
N GLU A 21 -2.60 8.49 9.45
CA GLU A 21 -3.13 9.81 9.05
C GLU A 21 -3.23 10.83 10.19
N HIS A 22 -3.39 10.36 11.43
CA HIS A 22 -3.57 11.24 12.59
C HIS A 22 -2.26 11.87 13.08
N LEU A 23 -1.08 11.31 12.77
CA LEU A 23 0.17 11.73 13.39
C LEU A 23 0.48 13.21 13.17
N TRP A 24 0.54 13.64 11.90
CA TRP A 24 0.76 15.05 11.57
C TRP A 24 -0.44 15.95 11.93
N ARG A 25 -1.66 15.40 12.06
CA ARG A 25 -2.86 16.18 12.43
C ARG A 25 -2.77 16.60 13.88
N HIS A 26 -2.25 15.75 14.76
CA HIS A 26 -1.97 16.14 16.14
C HIS A 26 -0.97 17.28 16.23
N ASP A 27 0.09 17.24 15.42
CA ASP A 27 1.10 18.30 15.39
C ASP A 27 0.51 19.64 14.90
N THR A 28 -0.55 19.66 14.08
CA THR A 28 -1.16 20.93 13.64
C THR A 28 -1.70 21.81 14.77
N ALA A 29 -1.95 21.24 15.95
CA ALA A 29 -2.44 21.95 17.12
C ALA A 29 -1.33 22.69 17.89
N THR A 30 -0.05 22.42 17.61
CA THR A 30 1.07 23.04 18.33
C THR A 30 1.44 24.40 17.73
N PRO A 31 1.78 25.42 18.55
CA PRO A 31 2.17 26.75 18.07
C PRO A 31 3.67 26.87 17.75
N ASP A 32 4.40 25.75 17.69
CA ASP A 32 5.83 25.69 17.45
C ASP A 32 6.16 25.50 15.96
N PRO A 33 7.45 25.58 15.55
CA PRO A 33 7.83 25.39 14.15
C PRO A 33 7.42 24.03 13.57
N LEU A 34 7.32 23.00 14.41
CA LEU A 34 6.84 21.68 14.01
C LEU A 34 5.35 21.73 13.63
N GLY A 35 4.54 22.43 14.41
CA GLY A 35 3.13 22.66 14.12
C GLY A 35 2.91 23.52 12.88
N ASP A 36 3.79 24.49 12.59
CA ASP A 36 3.77 25.24 11.34
C ASP A 36 4.02 24.33 10.12
N LEU A 37 5.04 23.47 10.20
CA LEU A 37 5.32 22.47 9.15
C LEU A 37 4.16 21.51 8.97
N ALA A 38 3.55 21.04 10.06
CA ALA A 38 2.38 20.17 10.02
C ALA A 38 1.17 20.87 9.37
N ARG A 39 0.91 22.16 9.65
CA ARG A 39 -0.15 22.95 9.01
C ARG A 39 0.08 23.14 7.51
N ILE A 40 1.31 23.46 7.11
CA ILE A 40 1.69 23.59 5.69
C ILE A 40 1.49 22.26 4.98
N LEU A 41 1.97 21.17 5.58
CA LEU A 41 1.85 19.83 5.04
C LEU A 41 0.38 19.38 4.91
N HIS A 42 -0.44 19.64 5.93
CA HIS A 42 -1.88 19.36 5.90
C HIS A 42 -2.58 20.13 4.76
N LYS A 43 -2.27 21.42 4.60
CA LYS A 43 -2.83 22.23 3.50
C LYS A 43 -2.41 21.68 2.14
N THR A 44 -1.12 21.39 1.95
CA THR A 44 -0.60 20.84 0.69
C THR A 44 -1.21 19.47 0.38
N ALA A 45 -1.40 18.62 1.40
CA ALA A 45 -2.08 17.33 1.25
C ALA A 45 -3.54 17.51 0.77
N ARG A 46 -4.27 18.47 1.34
CA ARG A 46 -5.63 18.79 0.90
C ARG A 46 -5.66 19.27 -0.55
N ASP A 47 -4.80 20.22 -0.90
CA ASP A 47 -4.73 20.76 -2.26
C ASP A 47 -4.33 19.66 -3.28
N PHE A 48 -3.46 18.74 -2.90
CA PHE A 48 -3.09 17.57 -3.71
C PHE A 48 -4.26 16.60 -3.89
N THR A 49 -4.99 16.28 -2.83
CA THR A 49 -6.18 15.43 -2.90
C THR A 49 -7.24 16.04 -3.80
N ASP A 50 -7.54 17.34 -3.65
CA ASP A 50 -8.48 18.07 -4.52
C ASP A 50 -8.03 18.04 -6.00
N SER A 51 -6.72 18.20 -6.24
CA SER A 51 -6.14 18.11 -7.59
C SER A 51 -6.24 16.69 -8.17
N THR A 52 -6.07 15.66 -7.34
CA THR A 52 -6.23 14.26 -7.73
C THR A 52 -7.66 13.97 -8.18
N THR A 53 -8.66 14.41 -7.39
CA THR A 53 -10.08 14.30 -7.76
C THR A 53 -10.39 15.05 -9.06
N SER A 54 -9.81 16.24 -9.23
CA SER A 54 -10.00 17.04 -10.45
C SER A 54 -9.41 16.36 -11.69
N LEU A 55 -8.22 15.79 -11.57
CA LEU A 55 -7.56 15.04 -12.64
C LEU A 55 -8.34 13.76 -12.99
N ASP A 56 -8.78 13.01 -11.99
CA ASP A 56 -9.59 11.80 -12.20
C ASP A 56 -10.88 12.12 -12.95
N ALA A 57 -11.59 13.18 -12.55
CA ALA A 57 -12.78 13.64 -13.26
C ALA A 57 -12.49 14.07 -14.71
N ALA A 58 -11.34 14.70 -14.99
CA ALA A 58 -10.95 15.08 -16.34
C ALA A 58 -10.62 13.85 -17.21
N LEU A 59 -9.93 12.86 -16.66
CA LEU A 59 -9.62 11.60 -17.32
C LEU A 59 -10.88 10.78 -17.61
N ALA A 60 -11.83 10.74 -16.67
CA ALA A 60 -13.13 10.09 -16.87
C ALA A 60 -13.90 10.72 -18.04
N ARG A 61 -13.94 12.06 -18.13
CA ARG A 61 -14.55 12.76 -19.28
C ARG A 61 -13.87 12.43 -20.59
N ALA A 62 -12.54 12.40 -20.62
CA ALA A 62 -11.76 12.02 -21.81
C ALA A 62 -12.06 10.57 -22.23
N GLY A 63 -12.23 9.66 -21.27
CA GLY A 63 -12.64 8.28 -21.51
C GLY A 63 -14.01 8.18 -22.17
N VAL A 64 -15.02 8.90 -21.66
CA VAL A 64 -16.37 8.95 -22.26
C VAL A 64 -16.35 9.50 -23.69
N LEU A 65 -15.57 10.55 -23.94
CA LEU A 65 -15.44 11.11 -25.29
C LEU A 65 -14.77 10.13 -26.26
N THR A 66 -13.77 9.39 -25.79
CA THR A 66 -13.07 8.37 -26.58
C THR A 66 -13.98 7.18 -26.89
N GLU A 67 -14.82 6.77 -25.93
CA GLU A 67 -15.84 5.74 -26.16
C GLU A 67 -16.86 6.20 -27.22
N THR A 68 -17.36 7.43 -27.07
CA THR A 68 -18.30 8.04 -28.02
C THR A 68 -17.69 8.13 -29.43
N ALA A 69 -16.40 8.51 -29.52
CA ALA A 69 -15.63 8.50 -30.75
C ALA A 69 -15.65 7.13 -31.43
N ARG A 70 -15.37 6.08 -30.65
CA ARG A 70 -15.25 4.72 -31.16
C ARG A 70 -16.57 4.20 -31.71
N GLN A 71 -17.68 4.49 -31.00
CA GLN A 71 -19.01 4.13 -31.45
C GLN A 71 -19.42 4.92 -32.71
N GLY A 72 -19.04 6.20 -32.80
CA GLY A 72 -19.26 7.02 -33.99
C GLY A 72 -18.48 6.54 -35.21
N LEU A 73 -17.24 6.05 -35.02
CA LEU A 73 -16.40 5.46 -36.09
C LEU A 73 -17.05 4.23 -36.72
N ALA A 74 -17.72 3.42 -35.90
CA ALA A 74 -18.43 2.24 -36.38
C ALA A 74 -19.71 2.61 -37.15
N ALA A 75 -20.27 3.81 -36.92
CA ALA A 75 -21.58 4.21 -37.44
C ALA A 75 -21.53 5.22 -38.60
N ARG A 76 -20.47 6.03 -38.72
CA ARG A 76 -20.35 7.11 -39.71
C ARG A 76 -18.89 7.28 -40.17
N ALA A 77 -18.71 7.66 -41.44
CA ALA A 77 -17.40 7.95 -42.03
C ALA A 77 -16.78 9.26 -41.49
N ASP A 78 -17.60 10.23 -41.11
CA ASP A 78 -17.16 11.51 -40.56
C ASP A 78 -17.42 11.57 -39.06
N LEU A 79 -16.35 11.75 -38.27
CA LEU A 79 -16.46 12.10 -36.86
C LEU A 79 -16.12 13.55 -36.61
N HIS A 80 -17.12 14.25 -36.10
CA HIS A 80 -16.91 15.47 -35.36
C HIS A 80 -17.29 15.24 -33.91
N ILE A 81 -16.31 15.33 -33.01
CA ILE A 81 -16.53 15.21 -31.57
C ILE A 81 -16.37 16.59 -30.98
N ALA A 82 -17.50 17.25 -30.73
CA ALA A 82 -17.52 18.52 -30.04
C ALA A 82 -16.79 18.40 -28.68
N SER A 83 -16.09 19.46 -28.26
CA SER A 83 -15.38 19.56 -26.96
C SER A 83 -14.16 18.65 -26.75
N TYR A 84 -13.76 17.84 -27.74
CA TYR A 84 -12.60 16.94 -27.61
C TYR A 84 -11.30 17.68 -27.26
N HIS A 85 -10.99 18.76 -28.00
CA HIS A 85 -9.78 19.56 -27.75
C HIS A 85 -9.79 20.21 -26.37
N GLN A 86 -10.93 20.79 -25.94
CA GLN A 86 -11.06 21.40 -24.62
C GLN A 86 -10.84 20.38 -23.50
N THR A 87 -11.44 19.19 -23.61
CA THR A 87 -11.32 18.14 -22.59
C THR A 87 -9.88 17.63 -22.46
N LEU A 88 -9.15 17.52 -23.57
CA LEU A 88 -7.73 17.17 -23.53
C LEU A 88 -6.89 18.27 -22.88
N THR A 89 -7.13 19.53 -23.22
CA THR A 89 -6.43 20.66 -22.60
C THR A 89 -6.69 20.72 -21.10
N ASP A 90 -7.95 20.54 -20.66
CA ASP A 90 -8.31 20.50 -19.24
C ASP A 90 -7.58 19.37 -18.50
N ALA A 91 -7.50 18.17 -19.11
CA ALA A 91 -6.80 17.03 -18.54
C ALA A 91 -5.28 17.26 -18.43
N LEU A 92 -4.66 17.92 -19.43
CA LEU A 92 -3.25 18.28 -19.39
C LEU A 92 -2.96 19.30 -18.28
N VAL A 93 -3.77 20.36 -18.16
CA VAL A 93 -3.63 21.37 -17.10
C VAL A 93 -3.82 20.74 -15.72
N ALA A 94 -4.83 19.86 -15.57
CA ALA A 94 -5.03 19.13 -14.32
C ALA A 94 -3.83 18.24 -13.97
N ARG A 95 -3.23 17.57 -14.97
CA ARG A 95 -2.04 16.72 -14.78
C ARG A 95 -0.81 17.54 -14.36
N GLU A 96 -0.57 18.68 -14.99
CA GLU A 96 0.54 19.57 -14.64
C GLU A 96 0.40 20.06 -13.19
N ARG A 97 -0.79 20.55 -12.82
CA ARG A 97 -1.10 20.96 -11.45
C ARG A 97 -0.90 19.82 -10.45
N HIS A 98 -1.39 18.62 -10.78
CA HIS A 98 -1.21 17.42 -9.95
C HIS A 98 0.27 17.07 -9.74
N THR A 99 1.09 17.20 -10.79
CA THR A 99 2.54 16.94 -10.72
C THR A 99 3.25 17.92 -9.80
N VAL A 100 2.97 19.23 -9.94
CA VAL A 100 3.57 20.28 -9.09
C VAL A 100 3.18 20.09 -7.62
N LEU A 101 1.89 19.84 -7.35
CA LEU A 101 1.41 19.60 -5.99
C LEU A 101 1.99 18.31 -5.40
N GLY A 102 2.20 17.26 -6.22
CA GLY A 102 2.83 16.03 -5.78
C GLY A 102 4.27 16.24 -5.32
N ALA A 103 5.05 17.04 -6.05
CA ALA A 103 6.40 17.41 -5.63
C ALA A 103 6.39 18.24 -4.34
N ALA A 104 5.53 19.26 -4.27
CA ALA A 104 5.39 20.11 -3.08
C ALA A 104 4.99 19.31 -1.84
N LEU A 105 4.08 18.35 -1.99
CA LEU A 105 3.64 17.45 -0.92
C LEU A 105 4.81 16.67 -0.32
N VAL A 106 5.62 16.04 -1.17
CA VAL A 106 6.77 15.24 -0.74
C VAL A 106 7.85 16.11 -0.09
N THR A 107 8.09 17.32 -0.61
CA THR A 107 9.01 18.27 0.02
C THR A 107 8.52 18.70 1.41
N CYS A 108 7.24 19.06 1.56
CA CYS A 108 6.66 19.42 2.85
C CYS A 108 6.71 18.24 3.83
N TYR A 109 6.46 17.01 3.33
CA TYR A 109 6.55 15.80 4.12
C TYR A 109 7.96 15.59 4.67
N HIS A 110 8.99 15.66 3.82
CA HIS A 110 10.37 15.53 4.27
C HIS A 110 10.76 16.60 5.29
N ALA A 111 10.35 17.86 5.07
CA ALA A 111 10.59 18.92 6.04
C ALA A 111 9.99 18.57 7.41
N TRP A 112 8.70 18.23 7.47
CA TRP A 112 8.05 17.82 8.72
C TRP A 112 8.72 16.57 9.34
N ARG A 113 8.97 15.53 8.54
CA ARG A 113 9.50 14.23 8.99
C ARG A 113 10.92 14.33 9.56
N ASN A 114 11.75 15.23 9.02
CA ASN A 114 13.10 15.50 9.53
C ASN A 114 13.07 16.15 10.93
N HIS A 115 12.03 16.92 11.23
CA HIS A 115 11.83 17.57 12.52
C HIS A 115 10.97 16.76 13.50
N ARG A 116 10.27 15.71 13.02
CA ARG A 116 9.49 14.76 13.81
C ARG A 116 10.13 13.37 13.81
N PRO A 117 11.07 13.07 14.71
CA PRO A 117 11.54 11.70 14.88
C PRO A 117 10.39 10.83 15.42
N ILE A 118 9.99 9.82 14.65
CA ILE A 118 9.02 8.81 15.06
C ILE A 118 9.83 7.56 15.42
N ALA A 119 9.74 7.14 16.68
CA ALA A 119 10.39 5.92 17.16
C ALA A 119 9.61 4.68 16.73
N ASP A 120 10.32 3.56 16.56
CA ASP A 120 9.70 2.25 16.34
C ASP A 120 8.96 1.80 17.63
N GLY A 121 7.66 2.08 17.65
CA GLY A 121 6.75 1.66 18.71
C GLY A 121 6.42 0.16 18.63
N ASP A 122 5.36 -0.24 19.35
CA ASP A 122 4.83 -1.61 19.27
C ASP A 122 4.11 -1.89 17.96
N GLU A 123 3.87 -0.86 17.15
CA GLU A 123 3.29 -0.99 15.82
C GLU A 123 4.14 -0.25 14.79
N ARG A 124 4.31 -0.87 13.61
CA ARG A 124 4.94 -0.26 12.44
C ARG A 124 4.16 -0.67 11.20
N TYR A 125 4.21 0.16 10.16
CA TYR A 125 3.49 -0.09 8.91
C TYR A 125 4.48 -0.20 7.76
N LEU A 126 4.21 -1.09 6.82
CA LEU A 126 5.15 -1.44 5.76
C LEU A 126 4.42 -1.61 4.43
N LEU A 127 4.93 -0.96 3.37
CA LEU A 127 4.51 -1.30 2.01
C LEU A 127 4.97 -2.71 1.65
N LEU A 128 4.04 -3.55 1.19
CA LEU A 128 4.39 -4.88 0.72
C LEU A 128 5.22 -4.85 -0.56
N ARG A 129 5.10 -3.78 -1.36
CA ARG A 129 5.94 -3.54 -2.52
C ARG A 129 6.51 -2.13 -2.47
N ARG A 130 7.83 -2.04 -2.58
CA ARG A 130 8.56 -0.78 -2.56
C ARG A 130 8.00 0.17 -3.62
N CYS A 131 7.73 1.40 -3.23
CA CYS A 131 7.20 2.47 -4.06
C CYS A 131 5.83 2.19 -4.72
N ASP A 132 5.11 1.15 -4.29
CA ASP A 132 3.86 0.74 -4.89
C ASP A 132 2.79 0.46 -3.82
N PRO A 133 2.04 1.50 -3.39
CA PRO A 133 0.97 1.36 -2.42
C PRO A 133 -0.22 0.55 -2.97
N SER A 134 -0.29 0.29 -4.28
CA SER A 134 -1.38 -0.51 -4.88
C SER A 134 -1.40 -1.99 -4.46
N ARG A 135 -0.32 -2.43 -3.80
CA ARG A 135 -0.17 -3.78 -3.28
C ARG A 135 -0.49 -3.89 -1.79
N GLY A 136 -1.01 -2.82 -1.20
CA GLY A 136 -1.43 -2.77 0.19
C GLY A 136 -0.28 -2.67 1.19
N VAL A 137 -0.68 -2.69 2.47
CA VAL A 137 0.18 -2.44 3.62
C VAL A 137 0.09 -3.61 4.59
N ALA A 138 1.22 -3.98 5.18
CA ALA A 138 1.26 -4.83 6.36
C ALA A 138 1.39 -3.96 7.62
N THR A 139 0.47 -4.14 8.56
CA THR A 139 0.63 -3.68 9.94
C THR A 139 1.41 -4.74 10.70
N LEU A 140 2.52 -4.34 11.29
CA LEU A 140 3.39 -5.21 12.06
C LEU A 140 3.25 -4.83 13.53
N ARG A 141 2.87 -5.80 14.37
CA ARG A 141 2.74 -5.63 15.82
C ARG A 141 3.85 -6.38 16.53
N ARG A 142 4.58 -5.71 17.40
CA ARG A 142 5.70 -6.31 18.13
C ARG A 142 5.16 -7.36 19.10
N SER A 143 5.65 -8.59 18.96
CA SER A 143 5.43 -9.68 19.93
C SER A 143 6.63 -9.80 20.87
N ASP A 144 7.82 -9.80 20.28
CA ASP A 144 9.11 -9.86 20.97
C ASP A 144 10.09 -8.85 20.32
N PRO A 145 11.25 -8.52 20.94
CA PRO A 145 12.17 -7.51 20.43
C PRO A 145 12.57 -7.68 18.95
N HIS A 146 12.60 -8.92 18.47
CA HIS A 146 12.98 -9.28 17.10
C HIS A 146 11.82 -9.90 16.29
N THR A 147 10.61 -9.95 16.85
CA THR A 147 9.48 -10.68 16.25
C THR A 147 8.26 -9.80 16.09
N TRP A 148 7.73 -9.79 14.87
CA TRP A 148 6.57 -8.99 14.49
C TRP A 148 5.43 -9.88 14.00
N LEU A 149 4.25 -9.73 14.58
CA LEU A 149 3.01 -10.30 14.06
C LEU A 149 2.58 -9.50 12.83
N VAL A 150 2.25 -10.20 11.76
CA VAL A 150 1.91 -9.60 10.46
C VAL A 150 0.39 -9.59 10.28
N VAL A 151 -0.16 -8.41 10.03
CA VAL A 151 -1.59 -8.20 9.73
C VAL A 151 -1.70 -7.43 8.39
N PRO A 152 -2.05 -8.09 7.28
CA PRO A 152 -2.29 -7.41 6.01
C PRO A 152 -3.61 -6.64 6.05
N ASP A 153 -3.63 -5.48 5.39
CA ASP A 153 -4.86 -4.76 5.14
C ASP A 153 -5.70 -5.39 4.01
N ALA A 154 -6.87 -4.81 3.73
CA ALA A 154 -7.77 -5.29 2.69
C ALA A 154 -7.17 -5.27 1.28
N GLU A 155 -6.37 -4.25 0.96
CA GLU A 155 -5.73 -4.12 -0.35
C GLU A 155 -4.63 -5.16 -0.53
N ALA A 156 -3.85 -5.42 0.52
CA ALA A 156 -2.87 -6.50 0.57
C ALA A 156 -3.54 -7.88 0.43
N ALA A 157 -4.60 -8.13 1.20
CA ALA A 157 -5.32 -9.40 1.12
C ALA A 157 -5.89 -9.64 -0.29
N GLY A 158 -6.46 -8.61 -0.92
CA GLY A 158 -6.94 -8.67 -2.30
C GLY A 158 -5.83 -8.88 -3.32
N ALA A 159 -4.69 -8.19 -3.18
CA ALA A 159 -3.56 -8.30 -4.11
C ALA A 159 -2.89 -9.69 -4.12
N PHE A 160 -3.09 -10.48 -3.06
CA PHE A 160 -2.57 -11.84 -2.91
C PHE A 160 -3.69 -12.90 -2.87
N ASP A 161 -4.94 -12.55 -3.18
CA ASP A 161 -6.11 -13.43 -3.14
C ASP A 161 -6.27 -14.24 -1.84
N ILE A 162 -6.12 -13.56 -0.70
CA ILE A 162 -6.30 -14.15 0.64
C ILE A 162 -7.69 -13.79 1.17
N PRO A 163 -8.47 -14.76 1.69
CA PRO A 163 -9.88 -14.53 2.03
C PRO A 163 -10.12 -13.73 3.32
N TYR A 164 -9.09 -13.44 4.12
CA TYR A 164 -9.26 -12.79 5.42
C TYR A 164 -8.32 -11.58 5.58
N PRO A 165 -8.79 -10.35 5.28
CA PRO A 165 -8.06 -9.14 5.64
C PRO A 165 -8.10 -8.89 7.16
N ASP A 166 -7.20 -8.05 7.64
CA ASP A 166 -7.15 -7.56 9.03
C ASP A 166 -7.03 -8.67 10.09
N ARG A 167 -6.43 -9.81 9.72
CA ARG A 167 -6.11 -10.93 10.62
C ARG A 167 -4.62 -11.19 10.67
N VAL A 168 -4.15 -11.66 11.82
CA VAL A 168 -2.77 -12.15 11.94
C VAL A 168 -2.59 -13.34 11.01
N VAL A 169 -1.67 -13.23 10.05
CA VAL A 169 -1.32 -14.29 9.09
C VAL A 169 -0.11 -15.10 9.55
N GLY A 170 0.65 -14.58 10.51
CA GLY A 170 1.84 -15.22 11.03
C GLY A 170 2.73 -14.19 11.71
N GLU A 171 3.98 -14.59 11.93
CA GLU A 171 5.03 -13.72 12.45
C GLU A 171 6.25 -13.73 11.54
N VAL A 172 7.07 -12.70 11.70
CA VAL A 172 8.38 -12.57 11.07
C VAL A 172 9.41 -12.26 12.14
N THR A 173 10.44 -13.08 12.23
CA THR A 173 11.50 -12.98 13.24
C THR A 173 12.81 -12.64 12.57
N GLU A 174 13.51 -11.63 13.08
CA GLU A 174 14.87 -11.31 12.68
C GLU A 174 15.83 -12.37 13.22
N THR A 175 16.69 -12.88 12.34
CA THR A 175 17.69 -13.92 12.64
C THR A 175 19.01 -13.58 11.96
N ASP A 176 20.09 -14.30 12.28
CA ASP A 176 21.40 -14.14 11.63
C ASP A 176 21.36 -14.39 10.10
N HIS A 177 20.33 -15.09 9.61
CA HIS A 177 20.13 -15.41 8.20
C HIS A 177 19.11 -14.48 7.51
N GLY A 178 18.71 -13.38 8.17
CA GLY A 178 17.70 -12.44 7.69
C GLY A 178 16.36 -12.64 8.39
N TRP A 179 15.27 -12.39 7.68
CA TRP A 179 13.92 -12.40 8.24
C TRP A 179 13.24 -13.74 7.99
N THR A 180 12.93 -14.46 9.06
CA THR A 180 12.31 -15.80 9.00
C THR A 180 10.79 -15.68 9.23
N PRO A 181 9.95 -16.00 8.22
CA PRO A 181 8.50 -16.00 8.39
C PRO A 181 7.98 -17.32 8.95
N THR A 182 6.99 -17.24 9.84
CA THR A 182 6.27 -18.41 10.37
C THR A 182 4.76 -18.19 10.25
N ALA A 183 4.08 -19.04 9.46
CA ALA A 183 2.64 -18.94 9.25
C ALA A 183 1.86 -19.71 10.34
N TYR A 184 0.70 -19.20 10.75
CA TYR A 184 -0.13 -19.77 11.82
C TYR A 184 -1.46 -20.30 11.29
N ILE A 185 -1.88 -21.53 11.64
CA ILE A 185 -3.18 -22.05 11.16
C ILE A 185 -4.38 -21.52 11.97
N ALA A 186 -4.22 -21.12 13.23
CA ALA A 186 -5.31 -20.53 14.02
C ALA A 186 -4.85 -19.45 15.02
N ARG A 187 -5.85 -18.75 15.59
CA ARG A 187 -5.69 -17.54 16.41
C ARG A 187 -4.74 -17.75 17.60
N PRO A 188 -3.99 -16.70 18.01
CA PRO A 188 -3.03 -16.77 19.13
C PRO A 188 -3.66 -16.99 20.53
N HIS A 189 -4.98 -17.14 20.66
CA HIS A 189 -5.67 -17.21 21.97
C HIS A 189 -6.13 -18.62 22.37
N GLN A 190 -5.79 -19.67 21.63
CA GLN A 190 -6.05 -21.04 22.04
C GLN A 190 -4.73 -21.82 22.05
N ALA A 191 -4.17 -21.95 23.25
CA ALA A 191 -3.14 -22.96 23.49
C ALA A 191 -3.80 -24.35 23.57
N PRO A 192 -3.17 -25.41 23.02
CA PRO A 192 -1.88 -25.38 22.33
C PRO A 192 -2.00 -24.78 20.91
N LEU A 193 -0.99 -24.00 20.51
CA LEU A 193 -0.89 -23.38 19.19
C LEU A 193 -1.06 -24.45 18.10
N THR A 194 -2.24 -24.43 17.50
CA THR A 194 -2.62 -25.12 16.26
C THR A 194 -1.61 -24.82 15.16
N THR A 195 -0.81 -25.83 14.81
CA THR A 195 0.05 -25.99 13.63
C THR A 195 0.68 -24.70 13.07
N VAL A 196 1.97 -24.51 13.37
CA VAL A 196 2.81 -23.45 12.81
C VAL A 196 3.67 -23.98 11.65
N TYR A 197 3.95 -23.14 10.67
CA TYR A 197 4.70 -23.50 9.47
C TYR A 197 5.85 -22.52 9.25
N PRO A 198 7.11 -22.92 9.53
CA PRO A 198 8.27 -22.11 9.18
C PRO A 198 8.44 -22.07 7.67
N LEU A 199 8.70 -20.88 7.14
CA LEU A 199 8.98 -20.62 5.74
C LEU A 199 10.48 -20.26 5.57
N PRO A 200 11.04 -20.35 4.34
CA PRO A 200 12.41 -19.97 4.11
C PRO A 200 12.70 -18.50 4.48
N ALA A 201 13.89 -18.25 5.05
CA ALA A 201 14.34 -16.92 5.40
C ALA A 201 14.46 -16.01 4.16
N CYS A 202 14.16 -14.72 4.35
CA CYS A 202 14.18 -13.69 3.32
C CYS A 202 15.19 -12.60 3.67
N GLY A 203 15.76 -11.95 2.64
CA GLY A 203 16.77 -10.90 2.84
C GLY A 203 16.24 -9.60 3.45
N ASP A 204 14.92 -9.36 3.38
CA ASP A 204 14.28 -8.20 3.95
C ASP A 204 12.87 -8.52 4.49
N LEU A 205 12.41 -7.66 5.38
CA LEU A 205 11.15 -7.82 6.08
C LEU A 205 9.92 -7.73 5.16
N ALA A 206 9.94 -6.92 4.11
CA ALA A 206 8.83 -6.85 3.16
C ALA A 206 8.71 -8.17 2.38
N SER A 207 9.85 -8.73 1.95
CA SER A 207 9.90 -10.05 1.32
C SER A 207 9.41 -11.16 2.25
N ALA A 208 9.78 -11.13 3.54
CA ALA A 208 9.27 -12.08 4.53
C ALA A 208 7.73 -11.96 4.70
N CYS A 209 7.19 -10.74 4.74
CA CYS A 209 5.75 -10.51 4.77
C CYS A 209 5.06 -11.04 3.50
N ARG A 210 5.62 -10.78 2.31
CA ARG A 210 5.10 -11.30 1.05
C ARG A 210 5.12 -12.84 1.02
N SER A 211 6.16 -13.46 1.56
CA SER A 211 6.26 -14.93 1.67
C SER A 211 5.11 -15.52 2.48
N LEU A 212 4.74 -14.90 3.61
CA LEU A 212 3.54 -15.29 4.39
C LEU A 212 2.26 -15.17 3.55
N LEU A 213 2.10 -14.06 2.81
CA LEU A 213 0.90 -13.85 2.00
C LEU A 213 0.81 -14.86 0.86
N ARG A 214 1.91 -15.16 0.18
CA ARG A 214 1.96 -16.21 -0.85
C ARG A 214 1.70 -17.60 -0.29
N TRP A 215 2.21 -17.90 0.90
CA TRP A 215 1.88 -19.15 1.59
C TRP A 215 0.38 -19.29 1.81
N TRP A 216 -0.28 -18.22 2.25
CA TRP A 216 -1.72 -18.22 2.45
C TRP A 216 -2.52 -18.25 1.16
N HIS A 217 -2.04 -17.62 0.09
CA HIS A 217 -2.61 -17.76 -1.24
C HIS A 217 -2.62 -19.22 -1.68
N LEU A 218 -1.45 -19.88 -1.63
CA LEU A 218 -1.32 -21.30 -1.92
C LEU A 218 -2.24 -22.14 -1.03
N ARG A 219 -2.41 -21.76 0.23
CA ARG A 219 -3.31 -22.46 1.16
C ARG A 219 -4.77 -22.49 0.80
N HIS A 220 -5.23 -21.41 0.21
CA HIS A 220 -6.63 -21.24 -0.12
C HIS A 220 -6.94 -21.57 -1.58
N SER A 221 -5.93 -21.91 -2.38
CA SER A 221 -6.15 -22.42 -3.72
C SER A 221 -6.77 -23.82 -3.68
N ASP A 222 -7.63 -24.11 -4.65
CA ASP A 222 -8.35 -25.39 -4.73
C ASP A 222 -7.40 -26.59 -4.90
N THR A 223 -6.15 -26.36 -5.32
CA THR A 223 -5.12 -27.38 -5.51
C THR A 223 -4.47 -27.87 -4.21
N TRP A 224 -4.68 -27.21 -3.05
CA TRP A 224 -3.79 -27.38 -1.89
C TRP A 224 -4.44 -27.80 -0.57
N ARG A 225 -5.75 -28.08 -0.52
CA ARG A 225 -6.41 -28.46 0.74
C ARG A 225 -5.69 -29.66 1.38
N ASN A 226 -4.96 -29.38 2.48
CA ASN A 226 -4.22 -30.29 3.37
C ASN A 226 -2.71 -30.55 3.13
N ARG A 227 -2.00 -29.74 2.33
CA ARG A 227 -0.52 -29.86 2.20
C ARG A 227 0.25 -28.96 3.20
N THR A 228 1.46 -29.39 3.57
CA THR A 228 2.40 -28.70 4.49
C THR A 228 3.61 -28.13 3.71
N PRO A 229 4.39 -27.15 4.24
CA PRO A 229 5.46 -26.49 3.48
C PRO A 229 6.54 -27.43 2.95
N ASN A 230 6.85 -28.50 3.69
CA ASN A 230 7.79 -29.54 3.29
C ASN A 230 7.29 -30.44 2.16
N GLN A 231 6.03 -30.29 1.74
CA GLN A 231 5.44 -31.00 0.60
C GLN A 231 5.39 -30.14 -0.66
N LEU A 232 5.90 -28.90 -0.60
CA LEU A 232 6.02 -28.02 -1.77
C LEU A 232 7.08 -28.56 -2.72
N ASP A 233 6.79 -28.47 -4.02
CA ASP A 233 7.82 -28.71 -5.03
C ASP A 233 8.84 -27.55 -5.05
N PRO A 234 10.01 -27.74 -5.69
CA PRO A 234 11.03 -26.69 -5.75
C PRO A 234 10.58 -25.38 -6.40
N THR A 235 9.62 -25.44 -7.34
CA THR A 235 9.07 -24.27 -8.03
C THR A 235 8.12 -23.49 -7.13
N GLU A 236 7.25 -24.18 -6.39
CA GLU A 236 6.38 -23.58 -5.37
C GLU A 236 7.19 -22.98 -4.22
N LEU A 237 8.25 -23.66 -3.77
CA LEU A 237 9.15 -23.16 -2.74
C LEU A 237 9.89 -21.89 -3.22
N ALA A 238 10.38 -21.88 -4.46
CA ALA A 238 11.01 -20.70 -5.07
C ALA A 238 10.02 -19.53 -5.21
N HIS A 239 8.74 -19.82 -5.44
CA HIS A 239 7.71 -18.78 -5.51
C HIS A 239 7.52 -18.07 -4.17
N LEU A 240 7.68 -18.75 -3.04
CA LEU A 240 7.58 -18.13 -1.71
C LEU A 240 8.65 -17.06 -1.46
N THR A 241 9.87 -17.23 -1.99
CA THR A 241 11.02 -16.35 -1.71
C THR A 241 11.26 -15.24 -2.74
N SER A 242 10.53 -15.25 -3.87
CA SER A 242 10.66 -14.28 -4.98
C SER A 242 10.12 -12.86 -4.72
#